data_AF-D7D995-F1
#
_entry.id   AF-D7D995-F1
#
_cell.length_a   1.000
_cell.length_b   1.000
_cell.length_c   1.000
_cell.angle_alpha   90.00
_cell.angle_beta   90.00
_cell.angle_gamma   90.00
#
_symmetry.space_group_name_H-M   'P 1'
#
loop_
_entity.id
_entity.type
_entity.pdbx_description
1 polymer ?
#
loop_
_entity_poly.entity_id
_entity_poly.type
_entity_poly.pdbx_seq_one_letter_code
_entity_poly.pdbx_strand_id
1 'polypeptide(L)'
;MVEIELGDILKEKLKRLVELGYYSSISEAVRDAVRRFLERIDLKEIALNLYLRGEASFQYITSFAEMSFDDMIEYFLARGLYPMLGATSMNEIFFLDPQNKHVLDPLTIYIIYKADLFEVVKKLSNKGYVFYIPSSISGWAEALFFRRLSSYLKNEGFIKFFDVGNLRVHSDNVKLTLHEQYAIYFSKKYKAVLISDDIRTREYAAKNNVVSTSVLSLIYTLQRELSMDQIRDYIFRLKTIPISVPEEFLGGI
;
A
#
# COMPACT_ATOMS: atom_id res chain seq x y z
N MET A 1 23.53 0.67 17.35
CA MET A 1 23.52 1.34 18.67
C MET A 1 22.56 2.50 18.53
N VAL A 2 21.51 2.58 19.35
CA VAL A 2 20.58 3.72 19.36
C VAL A 2 20.93 4.55 20.59
N GLU A 3 21.19 5.82 20.40
CA GLU A 3 21.44 6.75 21.50
C GLU A 3 20.10 7.26 22.02
N ILE A 4 19.85 7.11 23.32
CA ILE A 4 18.60 7.50 23.96
C ILE A 4 18.96 8.45 25.11
N GLU A 5 18.42 9.65 25.07
CA GLU A 5 18.52 10.59 26.18
C GLU A 5 17.53 10.19 27.28
N LEU A 6 18.05 9.98 28.49
CA LEU A 6 17.27 9.67 29.67
C LEU A 6 17.44 10.82 30.67
N GLY A 7 16.33 11.33 31.19
CA GLY A 7 16.38 12.28 32.31
C GLY A 7 17.09 11.69 33.53
N ASP A 8 17.79 12.52 34.30
CA ASP A 8 18.69 12.10 35.38
C ASP A 8 18.01 11.18 36.42
N ILE A 9 16.77 11.51 36.79
CA ILE A 9 15.98 10.74 37.77
C ILE A 9 15.69 9.32 37.26
N LEU A 10 15.33 9.18 35.98
CA LEU A 10 15.03 7.88 35.38
C LEU A 10 16.30 7.03 35.28
N LYS A 11 17.43 7.66 34.91
CA LYS A 11 18.73 7.01 34.84
C LYS A 11 19.17 6.46 36.20
N GLU A 12 18.97 7.22 37.27
CA GLU A 12 19.29 6.78 38.63
C GLU A 12 18.41 5.61 39.07
N LYS A 13 17.09 5.66 38.79
CA LYS A 13 16.18 4.55 39.08
C LYS A 13 16.57 3.27 38.34
N LEU A 14 16.92 3.37 37.06
CA LEU A 14 17.36 2.23 36.25
C LEU A 14 18.68 1.63 36.77
N LYS A 15 19.65 2.47 37.19
CA LYS A 15 20.89 1.99 37.83
C LYS A 15 20.60 1.18 39.09
N ARG A 16 19.75 1.68 39.99
CA ARG A 16 19.37 0.96 41.21
C ARG A 16 18.71 -0.38 40.92
N LEU A 17 17.89 -0.47 39.88
CA LEU A 17 17.28 -1.75 39.46
C LEU A 17 18.33 -2.78 38.99
N VAL A 18 19.40 -2.32 38.34
CA VAL A 18 20.53 -3.17 37.94
C VAL A 18 21.35 -3.59 39.16
N GLU A 19 21.67 -2.64 40.06
CA GLU A 19 22.41 -2.91 41.30
C GLU A 19 21.71 -3.93 42.20
N LEU A 20 20.36 -3.88 42.24
CA LEU A 20 19.52 -4.83 42.98
C LEU A 20 19.35 -6.19 42.28
N GLY A 21 19.92 -6.37 41.08
CA GLY A 21 19.88 -7.63 40.33
C GLY A 21 18.57 -7.91 39.59
N TYR A 22 17.65 -6.95 39.49
CA TYR A 22 16.40 -7.14 38.73
C TYR A 22 16.63 -7.14 37.21
N TYR A 23 17.70 -6.50 36.73
CA TYR A 23 18.11 -6.50 35.33
C TYR A 23 19.65 -6.60 35.23
N SER A 24 20.16 -7.21 34.16
CA SER A 24 21.61 -7.32 33.91
C SER A 24 22.25 -6.00 33.48
N SER A 25 21.47 -5.08 32.91
CA SER A 25 21.95 -3.78 32.44
C SER A 25 20.82 -2.77 32.27
N ILE A 26 21.17 -1.48 32.19
CA ILE A 26 20.21 -0.40 31.88
C ILE A 26 19.57 -0.64 30.51
N SER A 27 20.34 -1.11 29.51
CA SER A 27 19.82 -1.39 28.16
C SER A 27 18.75 -2.48 28.16
N GLU A 28 18.89 -3.51 29.00
CA GLU A 28 17.87 -4.54 29.16
C GLU A 28 16.62 -3.98 29.83
N ALA A 29 16.79 -3.20 30.90
CA ALA A 29 15.67 -2.56 31.60
C ALA A 29 14.89 -1.60 30.67
N VAL A 30 15.58 -0.82 29.83
CA VAL A 30 14.94 0.05 28.82
C VAL A 30 14.22 -0.79 27.77
N ARG A 31 14.83 -1.87 27.27
CA ARG A 31 14.19 -2.76 26.28
C ARG A 31 12.92 -3.41 26.83
N ASP A 32 12.94 -3.87 28.08
CA ASP A 32 11.76 -4.46 28.72
C ASP A 32 10.67 -3.40 28.97
N ALA A 33 11.05 -2.20 29.41
CA ALA A 33 10.11 -1.09 29.58
C ALA A 33 9.44 -0.69 28.26
N VAL A 34 10.20 -0.56 27.17
CA VAL A 34 9.66 -0.26 25.83
C VAL A 34 8.75 -1.39 25.36
N ARG A 35 9.14 -2.65 25.54
CA ARG A 35 8.28 -3.81 25.20
C ARG A 35 6.94 -3.74 25.93
N ARG A 36 6.96 -3.61 27.25
CA ARG A 36 5.75 -3.50 28.08
C ARG A 36 4.91 -2.27 27.75
N PHE A 37 5.55 -1.18 27.34
CA PHE A 37 4.85 0.01 26.89
C PHE A 37 4.09 -0.26 25.60
N LEU A 38 4.74 -0.86 24.60
CA LEU A 38 4.10 -1.24 23.33
C LEU A 38 2.97 -2.25 23.53
N GLU A 39 3.12 -3.20 24.46
CA GLU A 39 2.06 -4.16 24.83
C GLU A 39 0.81 -3.51 25.43
N ARG A 40 0.93 -2.31 26.02
CA ARG A 40 -0.19 -1.58 26.65
C ARG A 40 -0.88 -0.60 25.71
N ILE A 41 -0.27 -0.29 24.57
CA ILE A 41 -0.79 0.69 23.63
C ILE A 41 -1.67 0.00 22.60
N ASP A 42 -2.84 0.57 22.33
CA ASP A 42 -3.64 0.16 21.18
C ASP A 42 -3.08 0.79 19.90
N LEU A 43 -2.14 0.08 19.27
CA LEU A 43 -1.56 0.52 18.00
C LEU A 43 -2.61 0.64 16.88
N LYS A 44 -3.70 -0.14 16.93
CA LYS A 44 -4.77 -0.11 15.93
C LYS A 44 -5.55 1.20 16.02
N GLU A 45 -5.85 1.62 17.24
CA GLU A 45 -6.53 2.90 17.48
C GLU A 45 -5.64 4.08 17.11
N ILE A 46 -4.34 4.03 17.42
CA ILE A 46 -3.38 5.08 16.99
C ILE A 46 -3.28 5.14 15.46
N ALA A 47 -3.12 3.97 14.81
CA ALA A 47 -3.13 3.83 13.36
C ALA A 47 -4.37 4.47 12.73
N LEU A 48 -5.55 4.13 13.23
CA LEU A 48 -6.81 4.67 12.74
C LEU A 48 -6.86 6.19 12.88
N ASN A 49 -6.47 6.73 14.04
CA ASN A 49 -6.45 8.16 14.27
C ASN A 49 -5.49 8.92 13.32
N LEU A 50 -4.32 8.34 13.02
CA LEU A 50 -3.39 8.89 12.03
C LEU A 50 -4.02 8.94 10.63
N TYR A 51 -4.73 7.88 10.25
CA TYR A 51 -5.39 7.81 8.94
C TYR A 51 -6.53 8.81 8.81
N LEU A 52 -7.40 8.91 9.83
CA LEU A 52 -8.57 9.80 9.81
C LEU A 52 -8.18 11.27 9.78
N ARG A 53 -7.02 11.63 10.32
CA ARG A 53 -6.44 12.99 10.19
C ARG A 53 -5.85 13.27 8.80
N GLY A 54 -5.86 12.28 7.91
CA GLY A 54 -5.26 12.38 6.58
C GLY A 54 -3.74 12.43 6.60
N GLU A 55 -3.12 11.98 7.69
CA GLU A 55 -1.68 12.11 7.88
C GLU A 55 -0.90 10.93 7.29
N ALA A 56 -1.53 9.77 7.14
CA ALA A 56 -0.88 8.51 6.76
C ALA A 56 -1.64 7.78 5.65
N SER A 57 -0.92 6.99 4.84
CA SER A 57 -1.56 6.05 3.90
C SER A 57 -2.15 4.84 4.62
N PHE A 58 -3.11 4.19 3.97
CA PHE A 58 -3.76 2.97 4.40
C PHE A 58 -2.72 1.85 4.60
N GLN A 59 -1.75 1.74 3.69
CA GLN A 59 -0.70 0.75 3.83
C GLN A 59 0.25 1.07 5.00
N TYR A 60 0.54 2.34 5.26
CA TYR A 60 1.33 2.73 6.43
C TYR A 60 0.64 2.33 7.73
N ILE A 61 -0.63 2.67 7.90
CA ILE A 61 -1.36 2.36 9.14
C ILE A 61 -1.55 0.85 9.33
N THR A 62 -1.70 0.10 8.24
CA THR A 62 -1.83 -1.36 8.27
C THR A 62 -0.55 -2.00 8.79
N SER A 63 0.60 -1.55 8.26
CA SER A 63 1.92 -1.98 8.72
C SER A 63 2.19 -1.56 10.17
N PHE A 64 1.88 -0.32 10.53
CA PHE A 64 2.08 0.21 11.88
C PHE A 64 1.24 -0.51 12.95
N ALA A 65 0.03 -0.92 12.60
CA ALA A 65 -0.85 -1.70 13.47
C ALA A 65 -0.55 -3.21 13.47
N GLU A 66 0.44 -3.67 12.68
CA GLU A 66 0.78 -5.08 12.49
C GLU A 66 -0.41 -5.94 12.02
N MET A 67 -1.24 -5.39 11.12
CA MET A 67 -2.43 -6.04 10.59
C MET A 67 -2.25 -6.45 9.14
N SER A 68 -3.04 -7.41 8.66
CA SER A 68 -3.20 -7.61 7.22
C SER A 68 -4.13 -6.54 6.63
N PHE A 69 -4.13 -6.37 5.30
CA PHE A 69 -5.09 -5.47 4.63
C PHE A 69 -6.54 -5.88 4.89
N ASP A 70 -6.83 -7.19 4.90
CA ASP A 70 -8.16 -7.72 5.23
C ASP A 70 -8.55 -7.32 6.66
N ASP A 71 -7.71 -7.59 7.65
CA ASP A 71 -8.01 -7.29 9.05
C ASP A 71 -8.20 -5.78 9.27
N MET A 72 -7.40 -4.93 8.61
CA MET A 72 -7.53 -3.48 8.74
C MET A 72 -8.82 -2.98 8.07
N ILE A 73 -9.20 -3.52 6.92
CA ILE A 73 -10.49 -3.23 6.29
C ILE A 73 -11.63 -3.63 7.24
N GLU A 74 -11.62 -4.84 7.78
CA GLU A 74 -12.62 -5.31 8.74
C GLU A 74 -12.69 -4.41 9.98
N TYR A 75 -11.52 -3.97 10.48
CA TYR A 75 -11.42 -3.07 11.62
C TYR A 75 -12.07 -1.69 11.37
N PHE A 76 -11.92 -1.15 10.16
CA PHE A 76 -12.62 0.06 9.71
C PHE A 76 -14.14 -0.16 9.64
N LEU A 77 -14.57 -1.23 8.96
CA LEU A 77 -15.98 -1.53 8.74
C LEU A 77 -16.73 -1.81 10.04
N ALA A 78 -16.10 -2.51 11.00
CA ALA A 78 -16.65 -2.77 12.33
C ALA A 78 -16.94 -1.48 13.13
N ARG A 79 -16.34 -0.35 12.74
CA ARG A 79 -16.56 0.98 13.32
C ARG A 79 -17.47 1.87 12.48
N GLY A 80 -18.05 1.34 11.40
CA GLY A 80 -18.86 2.12 10.46
C GLY A 80 -18.04 3.10 9.62
N LEU A 81 -16.73 2.87 9.48
CA LEU A 81 -15.82 3.69 8.70
C LEU A 81 -15.46 2.98 7.40
N TYR A 82 -15.23 3.76 6.34
CA TYR A 82 -14.75 3.28 5.06
C TYR A 82 -13.37 3.90 4.79
N PRO A 83 -12.34 3.09 4.47
CA PRO A 83 -11.05 3.65 4.07
C PRO A 83 -11.18 4.39 2.74
N MET A 84 -10.36 5.42 2.56
CA MET A 84 -10.33 6.27 1.37
C MET A 84 -9.53 5.58 0.26
N LEU A 85 -10.12 4.53 -0.32
CA LEU A 85 -9.56 3.74 -1.43
C LEU A 85 -10.34 3.97 -2.72
N GLY A 86 -9.72 3.71 -3.87
CA GLY A 86 -10.33 3.87 -5.20
C GLY A 86 -10.15 5.27 -5.78
N ALA A 87 -11.09 5.75 -6.59
CA ALA A 87 -11.11 7.10 -7.15
C ALA A 87 -12.34 7.86 -6.67
N THR A 88 -12.18 9.15 -6.35
CA THR A 88 -13.29 10.00 -5.90
C THR A 88 -13.97 10.76 -7.03
N SER A 89 -13.27 10.94 -8.15
CA SER A 89 -13.80 11.62 -9.34
C SER A 89 -13.28 11.00 -10.63
N MET A 90 -14.00 11.22 -11.73
CA MET A 90 -13.57 10.79 -13.07
C MET A 90 -12.25 11.43 -13.52
N ASN A 91 -11.85 12.58 -12.96
CA ASN A 91 -10.58 13.23 -13.31
C ASN A 91 -9.34 12.44 -12.85
N GLU A 92 -9.52 11.52 -11.89
CA GLU A 92 -8.45 10.63 -11.43
C GLU A 92 -8.30 9.39 -12.30
N ILE A 93 -9.21 9.20 -13.27
CA ILE A 93 -9.28 8.02 -14.13
C ILE A 93 -9.06 8.47 -15.58
N PHE A 94 -8.04 7.90 -16.22
CA PHE A 94 -7.71 8.19 -17.60
C PHE A 94 -7.23 6.95 -18.36
N PHE A 95 -7.23 7.04 -19.70
CA PHE A 95 -6.66 6.02 -20.57
C PHE A 95 -5.16 5.92 -20.33
N LEU A 96 -4.69 4.71 -20.07
CA LEU A 96 -3.27 4.43 -19.99
C LEU A 96 -2.64 4.49 -21.39
N ASP A 97 -1.39 4.92 -21.45
CA ASP A 97 -0.60 4.96 -22.69
C ASP A 97 0.41 3.81 -22.67
N PRO A 98 0.40 2.88 -23.65
CA PRO A 98 1.34 1.76 -23.69
C PRO A 98 2.81 2.18 -23.80
N GLN A 99 3.12 3.41 -24.23
CA GLN A 99 4.49 3.94 -24.24
C GLN A 99 5.01 4.28 -22.83
N ASN A 100 4.10 4.52 -21.89
CA ASN A 100 4.46 4.79 -20.51
C ASN A 100 4.69 3.49 -19.73
N LYS A 101 5.61 3.57 -18.76
CA LYS A 101 5.73 2.55 -17.73
C LYS A 101 4.63 2.76 -16.70
N HIS A 102 4.09 1.68 -16.15
CA HIS A 102 3.07 1.73 -15.10
C HIS A 102 3.61 1.04 -13.86
N VAL A 103 3.48 1.66 -12.69
CA VAL A 103 3.98 1.11 -11.43
C VAL A 103 2.80 0.81 -10.53
N LEU A 104 2.67 -0.43 -10.05
CA LEU A 104 1.66 -0.80 -9.06
C LEU A 104 2.30 -0.76 -7.67
N ASP A 105 1.62 -0.13 -6.72
CA ASP A 105 1.98 -0.25 -5.30
C ASP A 105 1.41 -1.54 -4.69
N PRO A 106 1.84 -1.93 -3.46
CA PRO A 106 1.41 -3.18 -2.86
C PRO A 106 -0.10 -3.25 -2.62
N LEU A 107 -0.74 -2.15 -2.20
CA LEU A 107 -2.19 -2.12 -2.01
C LEU A 107 -2.96 -2.38 -3.31
N THR A 108 -2.52 -1.79 -4.41
CA THR A 108 -3.13 -1.98 -5.74
C THR A 108 -2.98 -3.42 -6.21
N ILE A 109 -1.84 -4.06 -5.96
CA ILE A 109 -1.65 -5.49 -6.27
C ILE A 109 -2.61 -6.34 -5.45
N TYR A 110 -2.78 -6.04 -4.16
CA TYR A 110 -3.75 -6.69 -3.30
C TYR A 110 -5.18 -6.53 -3.84
N ILE A 111 -5.55 -5.33 -4.32
CA ILE A 111 -6.86 -5.05 -4.90
C ILE A 111 -7.08 -5.81 -6.21
N ILE A 112 -6.11 -5.78 -7.12
CA ILE A 112 -6.12 -6.58 -8.36
C ILE A 112 -6.32 -8.05 -8.02
N TYR A 113 -5.63 -8.54 -6.99
CA TYR A 113 -5.77 -9.90 -6.51
C TYR A 113 -7.17 -10.18 -5.96
N LYS A 114 -7.67 -9.38 -5.03
CA LYS A 114 -8.97 -9.61 -4.38
C LYS A 114 -10.14 -9.49 -5.36
N ALA A 115 -10.12 -8.48 -6.22
CA ALA A 115 -11.16 -8.21 -7.20
C ALA A 115 -11.04 -9.02 -8.51
N ASP A 116 -10.08 -9.94 -8.60
CA ASP A 116 -9.88 -10.80 -9.77
C ASP A 116 -9.60 -10.05 -11.09
N LEU A 117 -8.81 -8.98 -11.02
CA LEU A 117 -8.51 -8.13 -12.18
C LEU A 117 -7.28 -8.57 -12.96
N PHE A 118 -6.72 -9.76 -12.68
CA PHE A 118 -5.53 -10.26 -13.37
C PHE A 118 -5.72 -10.39 -14.88
N GLU A 119 -6.89 -10.84 -15.34
CA GLU A 119 -7.16 -10.96 -16.77
C GLU A 119 -7.22 -9.57 -17.46
N VAL A 120 -7.61 -8.51 -16.74
CA VAL A 120 -7.55 -7.13 -17.24
C VAL A 120 -6.09 -6.70 -17.44
N VAL A 121 -5.25 -6.90 -16.42
CA VAL A 121 -3.81 -6.59 -16.47
C VAL A 121 -3.12 -7.38 -17.59
N LYS A 122 -3.44 -8.67 -17.72
CA LYS A 122 -2.90 -9.56 -18.76
C LYS A 122 -3.31 -9.12 -20.17
N LYS A 123 -4.59 -8.77 -20.39
CA LYS A 123 -5.06 -8.21 -21.68
C LYS A 123 -4.30 -6.94 -22.05
N LEU A 124 -4.09 -6.03 -21.10
CA LEU A 124 -3.28 -4.83 -21.30
C LEU A 124 -1.82 -5.21 -21.60
N SER A 125 -1.22 -6.13 -20.86
CA SER A 125 0.16 -6.55 -21.13
C SER A 125 0.35 -7.14 -22.52
N ASN A 126 -0.61 -7.93 -23.02
CA ASN A 126 -0.59 -8.47 -24.38
C ASN A 126 -0.68 -7.38 -25.47
N LYS A 127 -1.16 -6.18 -25.10
CA LYS A 127 -1.22 -4.99 -25.97
C LYS A 127 0.03 -4.11 -25.85
N GLY A 128 1.06 -4.55 -25.13
CA GLY A 128 2.34 -3.85 -24.99
C GLY A 128 2.44 -2.94 -23.76
N TYR A 129 1.44 -2.91 -22.88
CA TYR A 129 1.51 -2.17 -21.63
C TYR A 129 2.47 -2.87 -20.67
N VAL A 130 3.34 -2.11 -20.00
CA VAL A 130 4.33 -2.68 -19.06
C VAL A 130 4.04 -2.25 -17.64
N PHE A 131 3.85 -3.23 -16.76
CA PHE A 131 3.58 -3.03 -15.33
C PHE A 131 4.80 -3.41 -14.49
N TYR A 132 5.12 -2.58 -13.51
CA TYR A 132 6.27 -2.70 -12.62
C TYR A 132 5.84 -2.71 -11.17
N ILE A 133 6.49 -3.54 -10.36
CA ILE A 133 6.28 -3.60 -8.90
C ILE A 133 7.63 -3.66 -8.16
N PRO A 134 7.72 -3.13 -6.94
CA PRO A 134 8.98 -3.15 -6.19
C PRO A 134 9.44 -4.60 -5.90
N SER A 135 10.72 -4.92 -6.09
CA SER A 135 11.25 -6.25 -5.75
C SER A 135 11.18 -6.58 -4.25
N SER A 136 11.07 -5.56 -3.39
CA SER A 136 10.92 -5.74 -1.94
C SER A 136 9.63 -6.43 -1.51
N ILE A 137 8.65 -6.55 -2.40
CA ILE A 137 7.41 -7.29 -2.14
C ILE A 137 7.32 -8.60 -2.95
N SER A 138 8.40 -9.04 -3.61
CA SER A 138 8.33 -10.16 -4.56
C SER A 138 7.77 -11.43 -3.95
N GLY A 139 8.28 -11.87 -2.80
CA GLY A 139 7.80 -13.09 -2.14
C GLY A 139 6.31 -13.01 -1.75
N TRP A 140 5.84 -11.85 -1.30
CA TRP A 140 4.43 -11.64 -0.97
C TRP A 140 3.54 -11.59 -2.22
N ALA A 141 3.97 -10.85 -3.25
CA ALA A 141 3.25 -10.75 -4.52
C ALA A 141 3.17 -12.11 -5.23
N GLU A 142 4.29 -12.85 -5.28
CA GLU A 142 4.35 -14.21 -5.81
C GLU A 142 3.42 -15.16 -5.06
N ALA A 143 3.37 -15.08 -3.72
CA ALA A 143 2.44 -15.89 -2.94
C ALA A 143 0.96 -15.57 -3.27
N LEU A 144 0.62 -14.29 -3.48
CA LEU A 144 -0.72 -13.90 -3.95
C LEU A 144 -1.01 -14.47 -5.33
N PHE A 145 -0.08 -14.36 -6.27
CA PHE A 145 -0.24 -14.87 -7.63
C PHE A 145 -0.36 -16.40 -7.66
N PHE A 146 0.45 -17.10 -6.86
CA PHE A 146 0.43 -18.55 -6.74
C PHE A 146 -0.89 -19.07 -6.16
N ARG A 147 -1.46 -18.37 -5.17
CA ARG A 147 -2.75 -18.74 -4.54
C ARG A 147 -3.94 -18.74 -5.49
N ARG A 148 -3.91 -17.96 -6.58
CA ARG A 148 -5.01 -17.90 -7.56
C ARG A 148 -4.74 -18.63 -8.87
N LEU A 149 -3.50 -18.88 -9.30
CA LEU A 149 -3.26 -19.36 -10.67
C LEU A 149 -2.06 -20.33 -10.79
N SER A 150 -2.37 -21.59 -11.05
CA SER A 150 -1.55 -22.52 -11.86
C SER A 150 -1.25 -21.97 -13.27
N SER A 151 -1.91 -20.88 -13.68
CA SER A 151 -1.74 -20.14 -14.93
C SER A 151 -0.67 -19.04 -14.89
N TYR A 152 -0.22 -18.61 -13.69
CA TYR A 152 0.91 -17.68 -13.56
C TYR A 152 2.20 -18.37 -14.04
N LEU A 153 2.32 -19.68 -13.76
CA LEU A 153 3.38 -20.55 -14.28
C LEU A 153 3.37 -20.69 -15.82
N LYS A 154 2.29 -20.32 -16.51
CA LYS A 154 2.20 -20.36 -17.98
C LYS A 154 2.42 -19.01 -18.66
N ASN A 155 2.39 -17.90 -17.93
CA ASN A 155 2.54 -16.55 -18.48
C ASN A 155 3.58 -15.78 -17.67
N GLU A 156 4.85 -16.13 -17.88
CA GLU A 156 5.97 -15.36 -17.34
C GLU A 156 5.92 -13.90 -17.85
N GLY A 157 5.96 -12.93 -16.93
CA GLY A 157 6.48 -11.59 -17.24
C GLY A 157 5.51 -10.46 -17.56
N PHE A 158 4.18 -10.62 -17.36
CA PHE A 158 3.24 -9.51 -17.55
C PHE A 158 3.32 -8.41 -16.46
N ILE A 159 3.79 -8.78 -15.27
CA ILE A 159 4.26 -7.85 -14.23
C ILE A 159 5.76 -8.06 -14.03
N LYS A 160 6.52 -6.97 -14.03
CA LYS A 160 7.98 -6.98 -13.86
C LYS A 160 8.36 -6.45 -12.49
N PHE A 161 9.36 -7.07 -11.87
CA PHE A 161 9.95 -6.53 -10.64
C PHE A 161 11.06 -5.52 -10.99
N PHE A 162 11.11 -4.40 -10.28
CA PHE A 162 12.26 -3.50 -10.33
C PHE A 162 13.07 -3.58 -9.04
N ASP A 163 14.39 -3.55 -9.16
CA ASP A 163 15.29 -3.66 -8.02
C ASP A 163 15.23 -2.41 -7.13
N VAL A 164 15.16 -2.63 -5.82
CA VAL A 164 15.16 -1.59 -4.79
C VAL A 164 16.39 -1.64 -3.87
N GLY A 165 17.28 -2.63 -4.03
CA GLY A 165 18.40 -2.88 -3.09
C GLY A 165 19.34 -1.69 -2.88
N ASN A 166 19.47 -0.83 -3.89
CA ASN A 166 20.32 0.38 -3.83
C ASN A 166 19.52 1.69 -3.75
N LEU A 167 18.20 1.63 -3.61
CA LEU A 167 17.36 2.83 -3.56
C LEU A 167 17.34 3.42 -2.15
N ARG A 168 17.98 4.58 -1.98
CA ARG A 168 17.82 5.40 -0.78
C ARG A 168 16.63 6.34 -0.98
N VAL A 169 15.51 6.01 -0.33
CA VAL A 169 14.40 6.96 -0.21
C VAL A 169 14.56 7.68 1.11
N HIS A 170 14.54 9.02 1.10
CA HIS A 170 14.72 9.82 2.31
C HIS A 170 13.45 9.70 3.15
N SER A 171 13.56 9.13 4.35
CA SER A 171 12.44 8.61 5.14
C SER A 171 11.88 9.59 6.18
N ASP A 172 12.42 10.80 6.29
CA ASP A 172 12.14 11.58 7.48
C ASP A 172 10.78 12.28 7.36
N ASN A 173 9.87 11.87 8.25
CA ASN A 173 8.49 12.38 8.44
C ASN A 173 7.44 11.98 7.39
N VAL A 174 7.72 11.01 6.53
CA VAL A 174 6.74 10.52 5.55
C VAL A 174 5.98 9.32 6.11
N LYS A 175 4.67 9.47 6.35
CA LYS A 175 3.78 8.40 6.81
C LYS A 175 3.29 7.52 5.64
N LEU A 176 4.27 7.02 4.88
CA LEU A 176 4.14 6.01 3.83
C LEU A 176 5.11 4.87 4.16
N THR A 177 4.76 3.64 3.80
CA THR A 177 5.71 2.51 3.90
C THR A 177 6.86 2.67 2.91
N LEU A 178 7.96 1.94 3.15
CA LEU A 178 9.09 1.90 2.23
C LEU A 178 8.70 1.43 0.82
N HIS A 179 7.74 0.52 0.70
CA HIS A 179 7.32 -0.01 -0.60
C HIS A 179 6.56 1.01 -1.45
N GLU A 180 5.70 1.81 -0.82
CA GLU A 180 5.03 2.94 -1.48
C GLU A 180 6.05 4.00 -1.91
N GLN A 181 7.00 4.28 -1.02
CA GLN A 181 8.11 5.19 -1.29
C GLN A 181 8.95 4.74 -2.49
N TYR A 182 9.25 3.43 -2.62
CA TYR A 182 9.93 2.88 -3.80
C TYR A 182 9.12 3.03 -5.07
N ALA A 183 7.81 2.77 -5.03
CA ALA A 183 6.92 2.93 -6.18
C ALA A 183 6.89 4.38 -6.66
N ILE A 184 6.71 5.34 -5.75
CA ILE A 184 6.72 6.78 -6.05
C ILE A 184 8.09 7.21 -6.60
N TYR A 185 9.19 6.79 -5.97
CA TYR A 185 10.53 7.11 -6.42
C TYR A 185 10.78 6.62 -7.86
N PHE A 186 10.42 5.37 -8.15
CA PHE A 186 10.59 4.80 -9.48
C PHE A 186 9.75 5.56 -10.51
N SER A 187 8.48 5.85 -10.18
CA SER A 187 7.60 6.62 -11.06
C SER A 187 8.16 8.01 -11.38
N LYS A 188 8.71 8.70 -10.38
CA LYS A 188 9.38 9.99 -10.59
C LYS A 188 10.61 9.86 -11.50
N LYS A 189 11.50 8.90 -11.21
CA LYS A 189 12.76 8.73 -11.93
C LYS A 189 12.56 8.37 -13.41
N TYR A 190 11.57 7.54 -13.71
CA TYR A 190 11.33 7.02 -15.06
C TYR A 190 10.13 7.65 -15.76
N LYS A 191 9.54 8.71 -15.19
CA LYS A 191 8.30 9.34 -15.67
C LYS A 191 7.19 8.31 -15.89
N ALA A 192 7.12 7.32 -14.99
CA ALA A 192 6.10 6.28 -15.03
C ALA A 192 4.80 6.79 -14.39
N VAL A 193 3.68 6.19 -14.77
CA VAL A 193 2.39 6.43 -14.12
C VAL A 193 2.29 5.50 -12.90
N LEU A 194 2.08 6.08 -11.72
CA LEU A 194 1.78 5.31 -10.52
C LEU A 194 0.30 4.89 -10.53
N ILE A 195 0.02 3.60 -10.38
CA ILE A 195 -1.32 3.09 -10.11
C ILE A 195 -1.35 2.72 -8.63
N SER A 196 -2.09 3.53 -7.88
CA SER A 196 -2.27 3.40 -6.44
C SER A 196 -3.75 3.61 -6.16
N ASP A 197 -4.42 2.68 -5.47
CA ASP A 197 -5.80 2.89 -5.04
C ASP A 197 -5.91 3.68 -3.73
N ASP A 198 -4.79 3.94 -3.04
CA ASP A 198 -4.79 4.79 -1.86
C ASP A 198 -4.75 6.27 -2.25
N ILE A 199 -5.81 7.00 -1.90
CA ILE A 199 -5.91 8.44 -2.17
C ILE A 199 -4.73 9.21 -1.56
N ARG A 200 -4.27 8.83 -0.36
CA ARG A 200 -3.15 9.52 0.34
C ARG A 200 -1.82 9.29 -0.36
N THR A 201 -1.61 8.09 -0.88
CA THR A 201 -0.41 7.77 -1.66
C THR A 201 -0.40 8.55 -2.97
N ARG A 202 -1.55 8.69 -3.65
CA ARG A 202 -1.69 9.55 -4.84
C ARG A 202 -1.49 11.03 -4.53
N GLU A 203 -2.03 11.55 -3.43
CA GLU A 203 -1.79 12.93 -2.98
C GLU A 203 -0.30 13.21 -2.74
N TYR A 204 0.40 12.27 -2.09
CA TYR A 204 1.85 12.38 -1.88
C TYR A 204 2.64 12.29 -3.20
N ALA A 205 2.23 11.40 -4.11
CA ALA A 205 2.81 11.28 -5.44
C ALA A 205 2.66 12.59 -6.23
N ALA A 206 1.47 13.21 -6.20
CA ALA A 206 1.19 14.48 -6.86
C ALA A 206 2.09 15.61 -6.32
N LYS A 207 2.25 15.72 -4.98
CA LYS A 207 3.20 16.66 -4.35
C LYS A 207 4.65 16.46 -4.82
N ASN A 208 4.98 15.27 -5.32
CA ASN A 208 6.29 14.90 -5.84
C ASN A 208 6.38 14.94 -7.38
N ASN A 209 5.39 15.54 -8.06
CA ASN A 209 5.26 15.63 -9.52
C ASN A 209 5.21 14.26 -10.21
N VAL A 210 4.57 13.28 -9.56
CA VAL A 210 4.30 11.96 -10.14
C VAL A 210 2.85 11.89 -10.57
N VAL A 211 2.63 11.57 -11.85
CA VAL A 211 1.28 11.29 -12.38
C VAL A 211 0.80 9.97 -11.77
N SER A 212 -0.42 9.97 -11.23
CA SER A 212 -0.99 8.79 -10.59
C SER A 212 -2.47 8.60 -10.90
N THR A 213 -2.95 7.36 -10.80
CA THR A 213 -4.33 6.95 -11.03
C THR A 213 -4.71 5.72 -10.19
N SER A 214 -5.98 5.31 -10.22
CA SER A 214 -6.53 4.12 -9.54
C SER A 214 -6.57 2.91 -10.49
N VAL A 215 -6.74 1.71 -9.94
CA VAL A 215 -6.99 0.48 -10.70
C VAL A 215 -8.15 0.59 -11.69
N LEU A 216 -9.11 1.49 -11.44
CA LEU A 216 -10.22 1.77 -12.36
C LEU A 216 -9.75 2.18 -13.76
N SER A 217 -8.59 2.83 -13.87
CA SER A 217 -7.98 3.16 -15.17
C SER A 217 -7.61 1.95 -16.00
N LEU A 218 -7.35 0.78 -15.39
CA LEU A 218 -7.13 -0.45 -16.14
C LEU A 218 -8.40 -0.88 -16.88
N ILE A 219 -9.54 -0.83 -16.19
CA ILE A 219 -10.85 -1.18 -16.76
C ILE A 219 -11.25 -0.14 -17.80
N TYR A 220 -11.12 1.14 -17.46
CA TYR A 220 -11.42 2.26 -18.35
C TYR A 220 -10.63 2.19 -19.66
N THR A 221 -9.35 1.82 -19.58
CA THR A 221 -8.50 1.67 -20.78
C THR A 221 -9.02 0.60 -21.74
N LEU A 222 -9.67 -0.45 -21.22
CA LEU A 222 -10.26 -1.52 -22.02
C LEU A 222 -11.76 -1.35 -22.29
N GLN A 223 -12.37 -0.21 -21.95
CA GLN A 223 -13.84 -0.06 -21.95
C GLN A 223 -14.50 -0.36 -23.30
N ARG A 224 -13.82 -0.11 -24.42
CA ARG A 224 -14.33 -0.39 -25.77
C ARG A 224 -14.31 -1.86 -26.15
N GLU A 225 -13.61 -2.68 -25.40
CA GLU A 225 -13.38 -4.11 -25.67
C GLU A 225 -14.07 -5.02 -24.66
N LEU A 226 -14.47 -4.47 -23.52
CA LEU A 226 -15.22 -5.16 -22.49
C LEU A 226 -16.72 -4.94 -22.75
N SER A 227 -17.52 -5.98 -22.61
CA SER A 227 -18.98 -5.79 -22.59
C SER A 227 -19.38 -5.05 -21.31
N MET A 228 -20.52 -4.37 -21.34
CA MET A 228 -21.06 -3.71 -20.14
C MET A 228 -21.26 -4.68 -18.97
N ASP A 229 -21.60 -5.94 -19.25
CA ASP A 229 -21.72 -6.97 -18.22
C ASP A 229 -20.37 -7.31 -17.58
N GLN A 230 -19.29 -7.38 -18.37
CA GLN A 230 -17.94 -7.58 -17.84
C GLN A 230 -17.50 -6.41 -16.97
N ILE A 231 -17.78 -5.18 -17.40
CA ILE A 231 -17.43 -3.97 -16.64
C ILE A 231 -18.20 -3.94 -15.32
N ARG A 232 -19.51 -4.21 -15.34
CA ARG A 232 -20.33 -4.31 -14.12
C ARG A 232 -19.84 -5.40 -13.18
N ASP A 233 -19.45 -6.57 -13.70
CA ASP A 233 -18.88 -7.66 -12.91
C ASP A 233 -17.56 -7.23 -12.24
N TYR A 234 -16.63 -6.60 -12.97
CA TYR A 234 -15.40 -6.07 -12.38
C TYR A 234 -15.66 -5.01 -11.31
N ILE A 235 -16.61 -4.09 -11.53
CA ILE A 235 -16.99 -3.10 -10.52
C ILE A 235 -17.63 -3.77 -9.30
N PHE A 236 -18.48 -4.77 -9.49
CA PHE A 236 -19.09 -5.54 -8.40
C PHE A 236 -18.03 -6.25 -7.55
N ARG A 237 -17.04 -6.87 -8.20
CA ARG A 237 -15.91 -7.50 -7.51
C ARG A 237 -15.05 -6.47 -6.78
N LEU A 238 -14.80 -5.30 -7.36
CA LEU A 238 -14.09 -4.21 -6.69
C LEU A 238 -14.81 -3.73 -5.42
N LYS A 239 -16.15 -3.70 -5.43
CA LYS A 239 -16.98 -3.35 -4.26
C LYS A 239 -16.95 -4.37 -3.12
N THR A 240 -16.35 -5.55 -3.31
CA THR A 240 -16.04 -6.46 -2.19
C THR A 240 -14.96 -5.89 -1.26
N ILE A 241 -14.19 -4.94 -1.77
CA ILE A 241 -13.26 -4.08 -1.05
C ILE A 241 -13.98 -2.72 -0.94
N PRO A 242 -13.83 -1.96 0.14
CA PRO A 242 -14.44 -0.62 0.26
C PRO A 242 -13.73 0.41 -0.65
N ILE A 243 -13.78 0.20 -1.96
CA ILE A 243 -13.22 1.03 -3.01
C ILE A 243 -14.30 2.00 -3.49
N SER A 244 -13.94 3.28 -3.54
CA SER A 244 -14.72 4.34 -4.15
C SER A 244 -14.66 4.22 -5.67
N VAL A 245 -15.82 4.20 -6.29
CA VAL A 245 -15.99 4.21 -7.75
C VAL A 245 -16.89 5.41 -8.07
N PRO A 246 -16.46 6.38 -8.89
CA PRO A 246 -17.29 7.52 -9.27
C PRO A 246 -18.60 7.05 -9.91
N GLU A 247 -19.72 7.70 -9.60
CA GLU A 247 -21.04 7.30 -10.13
C GLU A 247 -21.07 7.37 -11.67
N GLU A 248 -20.41 8.38 -12.22
CA GLU A 248 -20.31 8.58 -13.67
C GLU A 248 -19.45 7.51 -14.35
N PHE A 249 -18.68 6.71 -13.61
CA PHE A 249 -17.84 5.67 -14.20
C PHE A 249 -18.68 4.63 -14.96
N LEU A 250 -19.87 4.29 -14.46
CA LEU A 250 -20.78 3.36 -15.15
C LEU A 250 -21.70 4.04 -16.16
N GLY A 251 -21.89 5.36 -16.05
CA GLY A 251 -22.71 6.16 -16.97
C GLY A 251 -21.94 6.77 -18.15
N GLY A 252 -20.61 6.86 -18.04
CA GLY A 252 -19.70 7.37 -19.06
C GLY A 252 -19.01 6.28 -19.90
N ILE A 253 -19.30 5.02 -19.61
CA ILE A 253 -18.93 3.85 -20.42
C ILE A 253 -20.17 3.36 -21.18
#